data_AF-G0VDW0-F1
#
_entry.id   AF-G0VDW0-F1
#
_cell.length_a   1.000
_cell.length_b   1.000
_cell.length_c   1.000
_cell.angle_alpha   90.00
_cell.angle_beta   90.00
_cell.angle_gamma   90.00
#
_symmetry.space_group_name_H-M   'P 1'
#
loop_
_entity.id
_entity.type
_entity.pdbx_description
1 polymer ?
#
loop_
_entity_poly.entity_id
_entity_poly.type
_entity_poly.pdbx_seq_one_letter_code
_entity_poly.pdbx_strand_id
1 'polypeptide(L)'
;MNKTKPTQSNLRIIIKGKINRELTMSPLLKEYLNKKVVIITVEGQCFTANLEGFDKNTNLMLSNVRDRFNHELITSVQLLRGSEVVVCGLLEEIEEGKKDVEDSGVIIPMVKLKDTKNRILNEHLIWEQVWKQKRK
;
A
#
# COMPACT_ATOMS: atom_id res chain seq x y z
N MET A 1 -37.92 5.81 44.97
CA MET A 1 -37.89 6.28 43.57
C MET A 1 -36.53 5.95 42.96
N ASN A 2 -36.36 4.73 42.43
CA ASN A 2 -35.13 4.29 41.79
C ASN A 2 -35.32 4.38 40.27
N LYS A 3 -34.61 5.30 39.61
CA LYS A 3 -34.57 5.41 38.15
C LYS A 3 -33.61 4.37 37.58
N THR A 4 -34.14 3.21 37.20
CA THR A 4 -33.44 2.22 36.37
C THR A 4 -33.34 2.77 34.93
N LYS A 5 -32.11 2.96 34.44
CA LYS A 5 -31.86 3.33 33.03
C LYS A 5 -32.22 2.14 32.13
N PRO A 6 -32.83 2.38 30.94
CA PRO A 6 -33.15 1.29 30.03
C PRO A 6 -31.90 0.80 29.30
N THR A 7 -31.79 -0.52 29.26
CA THR A 7 -30.81 -1.36 28.59
C THR A 7 -30.81 -1.10 27.08
N GLN A 8 -29.65 -0.86 26.48
CA GLN A 8 -29.51 -0.80 25.02
C GLN A 8 -29.86 -2.18 24.43
N SER A 9 -30.94 -2.22 23.65
CA SER A 9 -31.44 -3.41 22.97
C SER A 9 -30.51 -3.79 21.83
N ASN A 10 -29.79 -4.90 22.00
CA ASN A 10 -29.08 -5.60 20.94
C ASN A 10 -30.08 -6.11 19.89
N LEU A 11 -30.11 -5.48 18.71
CA LEU A 11 -30.77 -6.02 17.52
C LEU A 11 -29.96 -7.23 17.02
N ARG A 12 -30.42 -8.43 17.37
CA ARG A 12 -29.89 -9.70 16.86
C ARG A 12 -30.45 -9.97 15.46
N ILE A 13 -29.66 -9.74 14.42
CA ILE A 13 -29.91 -10.33 13.10
C ILE A 13 -29.41 -11.79 13.17
N ILE A 14 -30.34 -12.74 13.15
CA ILE A 14 -30.03 -14.17 13.12
C ILE A 14 -29.72 -14.56 11.68
N ILE A 15 -28.43 -14.65 11.34
CA ILE A 15 -27.97 -15.35 10.15
C ILE A 15 -27.48 -16.72 10.63
N LYS A 16 -28.16 -17.78 10.21
CA LYS A 16 -27.73 -19.17 10.43
C LYS A 16 -26.46 -19.41 9.60
N GLY A 17 -25.30 -19.29 10.23
CA GLY A 17 -24.02 -19.59 9.60
C GLY A 17 -22.88 -19.15 10.50
N LYS A 18 -22.15 -20.11 11.05
CA LYS A 18 -20.93 -19.92 11.84
C LYS A 18 -19.95 -19.01 11.08
N ILE A 19 -19.71 -17.79 11.58
CA ILE A 19 -18.41 -17.13 11.78
C ILE A 19 -18.71 -15.91 12.68
N ASN A 20 -18.53 -16.09 13.99
CA ASN A 20 -18.27 -14.95 14.88
C ASN A 20 -16.81 -14.54 14.62
N ARG A 21 -16.59 -13.61 13.71
CA ARG A 21 -15.41 -12.74 13.76
C ARG A 21 -15.93 -11.38 14.16
N GLU A 22 -15.68 -10.98 15.40
CA GLU A 22 -15.64 -9.56 15.73
C GLU A 22 -14.59 -8.93 14.81
N LEU A 23 -15.02 -8.32 13.72
CA LEU A 23 -14.21 -7.43 12.89
C LEU A 23 -13.95 -6.16 13.71
N THR A 24 -13.14 -6.30 14.76
CA THR A 24 -12.39 -5.16 15.29
C THR A 24 -11.47 -4.76 14.14
N MET A 25 -11.73 -3.60 13.52
CA MET A 25 -10.87 -3.03 12.48
C MET A 25 -9.48 -2.86 13.07
N SER A 26 -8.64 -3.86 12.89
CA SER A 26 -7.24 -3.78 13.26
C SER A 26 -6.58 -2.79 12.30
N PRO A 27 -5.51 -2.08 12.71
CA PRO A 27 -4.79 -1.20 11.80
C PRO A 27 -4.43 -2.01 10.55
N LEU A 28 -4.75 -1.50 9.35
CA LEU A 28 -4.65 -2.24 8.08
C LEU A 28 -3.28 -2.94 7.89
N LEU A 29 -2.20 -2.32 8.38
CA LEU A 29 -0.83 -2.87 8.34
C LEU A 29 -0.55 -4.01 9.32
N LYS A 30 -1.35 -4.16 10.39
CA LYS A 30 -1.20 -5.27 11.34
C LYS A 30 -1.36 -6.62 10.65
N GLU A 31 -2.22 -6.68 9.64
CA GLU A 31 -2.46 -7.89 8.85
C GLU A 31 -1.28 -8.22 7.92
N TYR A 32 -0.34 -7.29 7.74
CA TYR A 32 0.80 -7.41 6.82
C TYR A 32 2.08 -7.80 7.57
N LEU A 33 2.07 -7.80 8.91
CA LEU A 33 3.23 -8.19 9.72
C LEU A 33 3.71 -9.60 9.38
N ASN A 34 5.02 -9.75 9.26
CA ASN A 34 5.73 -10.96 8.90
C ASN A 34 5.32 -11.56 7.55
N LYS A 35 4.72 -10.75 6.66
CA LYS A 35 4.37 -11.14 5.30
C LYS A 35 5.16 -10.33 4.30
N LYS A 36 5.23 -10.87 3.08
CA LYS A 36 5.83 -10.18 1.94
C LYS A 36 4.92 -9.03 1.51
N VAL A 37 5.52 -7.87 1.29
CA VAL A 37 4.85 -6.63 0.88
C VAL A 37 5.56 -6.03 -0.33
N VAL A 38 4.81 -5.27 -1.12
CA VAL A 38 5.33 -4.36 -2.14
C VAL A 38 5.25 -2.94 -1.60
N ILE A 39 6.32 -2.18 -1.78
CA ILE A 39 6.41 -0.80 -1.31
C ILE A 39 6.75 0.11 -2.48
N ILE A 40 6.03 1.22 -2.57
CA ILE A 40 6.30 2.31 -3.51
C ILE A 40 6.70 3.54 -2.70
N THR A 41 7.84 4.15 -3.05
CA THR A 41 8.34 5.37 -2.41
C THR A 41 7.92 6.64 -3.14
N VAL A 42 8.10 7.79 -2.48
CA VAL A 42 7.79 9.11 -3.05
C VAL A 42 8.61 9.44 -4.31
N GLU A 43 9.78 8.83 -4.47
CA GLU A 43 10.64 8.97 -5.66
C GLU A 43 10.26 7.97 -6.77
N GLY A 44 9.19 7.18 -6.59
CA GLY A 44 8.73 6.19 -7.56
C GLY A 44 9.55 4.89 -7.58
N GLN A 45 10.32 4.61 -6.53
CA GLN A 45 11.00 3.31 -6.42
C GLN A 45 10.02 2.24 -5.98
N CYS A 46 10.19 1.02 -6.51
CA CYS A 46 9.33 -0.12 -6.20
C CYS A 46 10.19 -1.31 -5.75
N PHE A 47 9.95 -1.78 -4.52
CA PHE A 47 10.66 -2.94 -3.98
C PHE A 47 9.72 -3.88 -3.24
N THR A 48 10.14 -5.13 -3.14
CA THR A 48 9.54 -6.14 -2.27
C THR A 48 10.34 -6.27 -0.98
N ALA A 49 9.68 -6.55 0.12
CA ALA A 49 10.31 -6.79 1.41
C ALA A 49 9.38 -7.59 2.32
N ASN A 50 9.89 -8.10 3.44
CA ASN A 50 9.06 -8.58 4.54
C ASN A 50 8.83 -7.43 5.53
N LEU A 51 7.57 -7.24 5.97
CA LEU A 51 7.24 -6.22 6.96
C LEU A 51 7.43 -6.77 8.38
N GLU A 52 8.50 -6.38 9.04
CA GLU A 52 8.83 -6.82 10.41
C GLU A 52 8.10 -5.98 11.48
N GLY A 53 7.82 -4.72 11.18
CA GLY A 53 7.22 -3.80 12.13
C GLY A 53 6.80 -2.47 11.51
N PHE A 54 5.87 -1.79 12.17
CA PHE A 54 5.46 -0.45 11.81
C PHE A 54 5.08 0.38 13.04
N ASP A 55 5.11 1.70 12.90
CA ASP A 55 4.60 2.62 13.93
C ASP A 55 3.37 3.42 13.45
N LYS A 56 2.89 4.34 14.29
CA LYS A 56 1.71 5.18 13.97
C LYS A 56 1.95 6.17 12.82
N ASN A 57 3.20 6.43 12.46
CA ASN A 57 3.59 7.33 11.40
C ASN A 57 3.93 6.59 10.11
N THR A 58 3.68 5.28 10.04
CA THR A 58 4.01 4.43 8.90
C THR A 58 5.52 4.34 8.67
N ASN A 59 6.35 4.54 9.70
CA ASN A 59 7.74 4.12 9.62
C ASN A 59 7.75 2.59 9.56
N LEU A 60 8.44 2.01 8.58
CA LEU A 60 8.43 0.57 8.31
C LEU A 60 9.79 -0.03 8.63
N MET A 61 9.80 -1.06 9.46
CA MET A 61 10.95 -1.94 9.64
C MET A 61 10.81 -3.11 8.65
N LEU A 62 11.79 -3.24 7.76
CA LEU A 62 11.72 -4.14 6.62
C LEU A 62 12.93 -5.06 6.59
N SER A 63 12.73 -6.32 6.19
CA SER A 63 13.79 -7.27 5.92
C SER A 63 13.72 -7.82 4.49
N ASN A 64 14.84 -8.38 4.00
CA ASN A 64 14.96 -8.99 2.66
C ASN A 64 14.45 -8.07 1.54
N VAL A 65 14.98 -6.85 1.50
CA VAL A 65 14.54 -5.80 0.58
C VAL A 65 15.15 -6.05 -0.79
N ARG A 66 14.30 -6.22 -1.80
CA ARG A 66 14.69 -6.52 -3.17
C ARG A 66 13.99 -5.60 -4.15
N ASP A 67 14.68 -5.15 -5.17
CA ASP A 67 14.04 -4.45 -6.27
C ASP A 67 12.94 -5.33 -6.88
N ARG A 68 11.78 -4.75 -7.20
CA ARG A 68 10.61 -5.52 -7.64
C ARG A 68 10.80 -6.15 -9.03
N PHE A 69 11.63 -5.56 -9.88
CA PHE A 69 11.73 -5.93 -11.29
C PHE A 69 12.91 -6.85 -11.57
N ASN A 70 14.07 -6.61 -10.95
CA ASN A 70 15.26 -7.45 -11.16
C ASN A 70 15.54 -8.41 -9.99
N HIS A 71 14.78 -8.33 -8.89
CA HIS A 71 14.91 -9.14 -7.67
C HIS A 71 16.27 -9.08 -6.97
N GLU A 72 17.09 -8.10 -7.36
CA GLU A 72 18.39 -7.85 -6.75
C GLU A 72 18.19 -7.44 -5.29
N LEU A 73 18.98 -8.04 -4.41
CA LEU A 73 18.97 -7.69 -3.00
C LEU A 73 19.56 -6.30 -2.83
N ILE A 74 18.73 -5.35 -2.41
CA ILE A 74 19.15 -3.98 -2.11
C ILE A 74 19.79 -3.96 -0.72
N THR A 75 19.11 -4.55 0.27
CA THR A 75 19.60 -4.62 1.65
C THR A 75 18.89 -5.74 2.42
N SER A 76 19.58 -6.28 3.43
CA SER A 76 19.02 -7.31 4.31
C SER A 76 18.00 -6.74 5.30
N VAL A 77 18.24 -5.54 5.83
CA VAL A 77 17.38 -4.85 6.80
C VAL A 77 17.40 -3.35 6.51
N GLN A 78 16.24 -2.70 6.58
CA GLN A 78 16.15 -1.23 6.53
C GLN A 78 15.02 -0.69 7.39
N LEU A 79 15.19 0.56 7.85
CA LEU A 79 14.11 1.37 8.40
C LEU A 79 13.72 2.40 7.34
N LEU A 80 12.48 2.33 6.85
CA LEU A 80 11.93 3.28 5.91
C LEU A 80 11.08 4.30 6.64
N ARG A 81 11.41 5.59 6.47
CA ARG A 81 10.64 6.68 7.07
C ARG A 81 9.26 6.77 6.42
N GLY A 82 8.21 6.93 7.21
CA GLY A 82 6.83 6.93 6.73
C GLY A 82 6.48 8.08 5.77
N SER A 83 7.21 9.20 5.83
CA SER A 83 7.07 10.28 4.84
C SER A 83 7.53 9.88 3.44
N GLU A 84 8.37 8.86 3.33
CA GLU A 84 8.88 8.34 2.07
C GLU A 84 8.00 7.23 1.50
N VAL A 85 7.00 6.77 2.26
CA VAL A 85 6.08 5.69 1.86
C VAL A 85 4.87 6.26 1.16
N VAL A 86 4.63 5.84 -0.08
CA VAL A 86 3.41 6.17 -0.83
C VAL A 86 2.38 5.07 -0.66
N VAL A 87 2.79 3.82 -0.89
CA VAL A 87 1.94 2.64 -0.76
C VAL A 87 2.74 1.50 -0.14
N CYS A 88 2.09 0.75 0.74
CA CYS A 88 2.50 -0.58 1.17
C CYS A 88 1.34 -1.53 0.85
N GLY A 89 1.57 -2.50 -0.03
CA GLY A 89 0.58 -3.48 -0.45
C GLY A 89 1.00 -4.88 -0.04
N LEU A 90 0.06 -5.66 0.49
CA LEU A 90 0.31 -7.07 0.77
C LEU A 90 0.58 -7.81 -0.54
N LEU A 91 1.68 -8.54 -0.61
CA LEU A 91 1.94 -9.44 -1.71
C LEU A 91 1.48 -10.84 -1.28
N GLU A 92 0.38 -11.30 -1.85
CA GLU A 92 -0.08 -12.68 -1.62
C GLU A 92 1.00 -13.63 -2.16
N GLU A 93 1.35 -14.64 -1.35
CA GLU A 93 2.16 -15.75 -1.83
C GLU A 93 1.34 -16.48 -2.89
N ILE A 94 1.72 -16.26 -4.14
CA ILE A 94 1.17 -17.03 -5.23
C ILE A 94 1.73 -18.46 -5.05
N GLU A 95 0.84 -19.45 -4.91
CA GLU A 95 1.20 -20.87 -4.75
C GLU A 95 2.34 -21.27 -5.69
N GLU A 96 3.32 -22.02 -5.16
CA GLU A 96 4.46 -22.59 -5.88
C GLU A 96 3.99 -23.26 -7.18
N GLY A 97 4.03 -22.54 -8.31
CA GLY A 97 3.52 -23.03 -9.59
C GLY A 97 2.84 -21.97 -10.46
N LYS A 98 2.32 -20.89 -9.87
CA LYS A 98 1.96 -19.67 -10.60
C LYS A 98 3.09 -18.68 -10.39
N LYS A 99 4.07 -18.73 -11.30
CA LYS A 99 5.16 -17.75 -11.32
C LYS A 99 4.54 -16.36 -11.44
N ASP A 100 5.19 -15.38 -10.81
CA ASP A 100 4.96 -13.96 -11.09
C ASP A 100 4.94 -13.73 -12.62
N VAL A 101 4.50 -12.56 -13.08
CA VAL A 101 4.34 -12.12 -14.48
C VAL A 101 5.49 -12.52 -15.46
N GLU A 102 6.62 -12.93 -14.92
CA GLU A 102 7.83 -13.48 -15.54
C GLU A 102 7.66 -14.74 -16.41
N ASP A 103 6.73 -15.68 -16.14
CA ASP A 103 6.62 -16.90 -16.99
C ASP A 103 5.71 -16.75 -18.20
N SER A 104 5.09 -15.58 -18.36
CA SER A 104 4.23 -15.31 -19.52
C SER A 104 5.05 -14.98 -20.78
N GLY A 105 6.39 -14.88 -20.68
CA GLY A 105 7.24 -14.47 -21.80
C GLY A 105 6.99 -13.04 -22.28
N VAL A 106 6.20 -12.26 -21.52
CA VAL A 106 5.84 -10.89 -21.86
C VAL A 106 6.91 -9.96 -21.27
N ILE A 107 7.75 -9.41 -22.15
CA ILE A 107 8.66 -8.32 -21.78
C ILE A 107 7.80 -7.09 -21.51
N ILE A 108 7.41 -6.86 -20.26
CA ILE A 108 6.80 -5.60 -19.86
C ILE A 108 7.93 -4.58 -19.79
N PRO A 109 7.92 -3.52 -20.62
CA PRO A 109 8.94 -2.49 -20.54
C PRO A 109 8.92 -1.92 -19.12
N MET A 110 10.08 -1.91 -18.47
CA MET A 110 10.25 -1.39 -17.12
C MET A 110 9.96 0.11 -17.12
N VAL A 111 8.71 0.48 -16.87
CA VAL A 111 8.31 1.89 -16.77
C VAL A 111 8.69 2.38 -15.39
N LYS A 112 9.74 3.19 -15.30
CA LYS A 112 10.08 3.91 -14.09
C LYS A 112 8.88 4.76 -13.66
N LEU A 113 8.38 4.53 -12.45
CA LEU A 113 7.29 5.35 -11.90
C LEU A 113 7.78 6.79 -11.70
N LYS A 114 6.87 7.76 -11.87
CA LYS A 114 7.15 9.16 -11.58
C LYS A 114 7.17 9.39 -10.07
N ASP A 115 7.87 10.45 -9.65
CA ASP A 115 7.77 10.94 -8.28
C ASP A 115 6.38 11.53 -7.96
N THR A 116 6.10 11.75 -6.68
CA THR A 116 4.83 12.32 -6.21
C THR A 116 4.77 13.85 -6.28
N LYS A 117 5.86 14.52 -6.65
CA LYS A 117 5.98 15.99 -6.56
C LYS A 117 5.24 16.70 -7.69
N ASN A 118 4.92 15.99 -8.77
CA ASN A 118 4.18 16.49 -9.93
C ASN A 118 4.69 17.87 -10.42
N ARG A 119 6.02 18.05 -10.45
CA ARG A 119 6.63 19.32 -10.85
C ARG A 119 6.53 19.50 -12.36
N ILE A 120 5.71 20.44 -12.79
CA ILE A 120 5.56 20.78 -14.20
C ILE A 120 6.49 21.96 -14.52
N LEU A 121 7.42 21.75 -15.46
CA LEU A 121 8.31 22.81 -15.92
C LEU A 121 7.51 23.89 -16.66
N ASN A 122 7.75 25.16 -16.31
CA ASN A 122 7.13 26.32 -16.93
C ASN A 122 5.59 26.25 -17.00
N GLU A 123 4.95 25.81 -15.91
CA GLU A 123 3.50 25.64 -15.83
C GLU A 123 2.71 26.90 -16.26
N HIS A 124 3.25 28.09 -15.99
CA HIS A 124 2.68 29.36 -16.40
C HIS A 124 2.49 29.50 -17.93
N LEU A 125 3.40 28.94 -18.74
CA LEU A 125 3.28 28.95 -20.21
C LEU A 125 2.13 28.06 -20.69
N ILE A 126 1.93 26.91 -20.02
CA ILE A 126 0.81 26.00 -20.31
C ILE A 126 -0.50 26.72 -20.02
N TRP A 127 -0.62 27.37 -18.85
CA TRP A 127 -1.82 28.12 -18.49
C TRP A 127 -2.09 29.31 -19.40
N GLU A 128 -1.05 29.99 -19.89
CA GLU A 128 -1.20 31.06 -20.88
C GLU A 128 -1.84 30.53 -22.17
N GLN A 129 -1.41 29.37 -22.67
CA GLN A 129 -1.98 28.73 -23.86
C GLN A 129 -3.44 28.30 -23.63
N VAL A 130 -3.72 27.68 -22.48
CA VAL A 130 -5.09 27.27 -22.11
C VAL A 130 -6.03 28.48 -22.08
N TRP A 131 -5.56 29.60 -21.53
CA TRP A 131 -6.34 30.83 -21.47
C TRP A 131 -6.61 31.43 -22.85
N LYS A 132 -5.61 31.43 -23.74
CA LYS A 132 -5.79 31.87 -25.14
C LYS A 132 -6.79 31.00 -25.90
N GLN A 133 -6.78 29.69 -25.69
CA GLN A 133 -7.72 28.76 -26.34
C GLN A 133 -9.16 28.97 -25.91
N LYS A 134 -9.41 29.24 -24.61
CA LYS A 134 -10.77 29.50 -24.10
C LYS A 134 -11.40 30.82 -24.58
N ARG A 135 -10.61 31.72 -25.17
CA ARG A 135 -11.07 33.02 -25.69
C ARG A 135 -11.38 32.99 -27.19
N LYS A 136 -11.10 31.89 -27.88
CA LYS A 136 -11.59 31.61 -29.23
C LYS A 136 -12.94 30.91 -29.16
#